data_AF-A0A1R2B1A9-F1
#
_entry.id   AF-A0A1R2B1A9-F1
#
_cell.length_a   1.000
_cell.length_b   1.000
_cell.length_c   1.000
_cell.angle_alpha   90.00
_cell.angle_beta   90.00
_cell.angle_gamma   90.00
#
_symmetry.space_group_name_H-M   'P 1'
#
loop_
_entity.id
_entity.type
_entity.pdbx_description
1 polymer ?
#
loop_
_entity_poly.entity_id
_entity_poly.type
_entity_poly.pdbx_seq_one_letter_code
_entity_poly.pdbx_strand_id
1 'polypeptide(L)'
;MDANLIPYYNFVTSMQFPQCPYILEQESIVKIEPSTKQAKRAWNKAQIKQLYSSTKDYCTLTGKSFEFLTYEDYVIISSFTDQSPMQCMKKIREISATGSLAPGAWSTAEDELLTTLVNSKVKKWGQIAEQVNKVIHSGLKIRSGKQCKERWLNHLDPNMKRDKWSESEDLHVLKLYKSLGNKWSEISKIIGNRTDSSIKNRVKSLMNKQKQELKFNENKDTFLDSIINKFESTLTK
;
A
#
# COMPACT_ATOMS: atom_id res chain seq x y z
N MET A 1 -42.15 4.86 -67.07
CA MET A 1 -41.09 4.55 -66.07
C MET A 1 -41.86 4.35 -64.79
N ASP A 2 -42.36 3.15 -64.61
CA ASP A 2 -43.48 2.85 -63.72
C ASP A 2 -43.14 1.67 -62.82
N ALA A 3 -43.41 1.91 -61.53
CA ALA A 3 -44.14 1.05 -60.60
C ALA A 3 -43.70 -0.41 -60.35
N ASN A 4 -43.45 -0.63 -59.05
CA ASN A 4 -43.97 -1.73 -58.22
C ASN A 4 -43.38 -3.14 -58.29
N LEU A 5 -42.97 -3.57 -57.09
CA LEU A 5 -43.17 -4.87 -56.41
C LEU A 5 -43.51 -6.11 -57.26
N ILE A 6 -42.83 -7.23 -56.97
CA ILE A 6 -43.44 -8.47 -56.45
C ILE A 6 -42.35 -9.51 -56.06
N PRO A 7 -42.65 -10.48 -55.16
CA PRO A 7 -41.72 -11.20 -54.29
C PRO A 7 -41.52 -12.68 -54.66
N TYR A 8 -40.50 -13.35 -54.11
CA TYR A 8 -40.44 -14.82 -54.07
C TYR A 8 -39.67 -15.26 -52.81
N TYR A 9 -40.33 -15.78 -51.77
CA TYR A 9 -40.85 -17.14 -51.54
C TYR A 9 -39.88 -18.04 -50.76
N ASN A 10 -40.32 -18.30 -49.52
CA ASN A 10 -40.10 -19.46 -48.65
C ASN A 10 -39.29 -20.64 -49.20
N PHE A 11 -38.29 -21.07 -48.42
CA PHE A 11 -38.08 -22.50 -48.14
C PHE A 11 -37.41 -22.66 -46.76
N VAL A 12 -38.22 -22.84 -45.72
CA VAL A 12 -37.79 -23.41 -44.44
C VAL A 12 -38.67 -24.64 -44.18
N THR A 13 -38.11 -25.81 -44.44
CA THR A 13 -38.55 -27.14 -43.97
C THR A 13 -37.39 -28.06 -44.32
N SER A 14 -36.86 -28.97 -43.49
CA SER A 14 -37.32 -29.60 -42.27
C SER A 14 -36.10 -30.19 -41.57
N MET A 15 -35.97 -30.04 -40.25
CA MET A 15 -35.53 -31.15 -39.40
C MET A 15 -36.10 -30.95 -38.00
N GLN A 16 -37.01 -31.85 -37.65
CA GLN A 16 -37.63 -31.99 -36.34
C GLN A 16 -36.57 -32.31 -35.30
N PHE A 17 -36.47 -31.46 -34.26
CA PHE A 17 -35.95 -31.88 -32.97
C PHE A 17 -37.11 -32.46 -32.14
N PRO A 18 -36.90 -33.57 -31.42
CA PRO A 18 -37.95 -34.29 -30.71
C PRO A 18 -38.54 -33.43 -29.59
N GLN A 19 -39.87 -33.37 -29.56
CA GLN A 19 -40.66 -32.87 -28.44
C GLN A 19 -40.46 -33.78 -27.23
N CYS A 20 -39.87 -33.26 -26.15
CA CYS A 20 -39.91 -33.95 -24.85
C CYS A 20 -41.11 -33.41 -24.05
N PRO A 21 -42.05 -34.28 -23.65
CA PRO A 21 -43.25 -33.91 -22.91
C PRO A 21 -42.98 -33.76 -21.41
N TYR A 22 -43.48 -32.66 -20.84
CA TYR A 22 -44.03 -32.46 -19.50
C TYR A 22 -43.55 -33.38 -18.35
N ILE A 23 -42.97 -32.80 -17.29
CA ILE A 23 -43.50 -32.85 -15.91
C ILE A 23 -42.84 -31.73 -15.10
N LEU A 24 -43.69 -30.84 -14.59
CA LEU A 24 -43.40 -29.90 -13.52
C LEU A 24 -43.23 -30.71 -12.22
N GLU A 25 -42.00 -30.85 -11.74
CA GLU A 25 -41.77 -31.08 -10.32
C GLU A 25 -41.02 -29.88 -9.76
N GLN A 26 -41.76 -29.10 -8.97
CA GLN A 26 -41.25 -28.00 -8.18
C GLN A 26 -40.37 -28.56 -7.06
N GLU A 27 -39.09 -28.79 -7.35
CA GLU A 27 -38.10 -28.79 -6.28
C GLU A 27 -37.76 -27.34 -5.96
N SER A 28 -38.22 -26.93 -4.78
CA SER A 28 -38.05 -25.62 -4.18
C SER A 28 -36.64 -25.08 -4.38
N ILE A 29 -36.52 -24.03 -5.20
CA ILE A 29 -35.35 -23.15 -5.18
C ILE A 29 -35.28 -22.59 -3.75
N VAL A 30 -34.37 -23.15 -2.95
CA VAL A 30 -34.00 -22.56 -1.66
C VAL A 30 -33.47 -21.18 -2.00
N LYS A 31 -34.29 -20.15 -1.73
CA LYS A 31 -33.87 -18.76 -1.77
C LYS A 31 -32.72 -18.63 -0.76
N ILE A 32 -31.49 -18.55 -1.26
CA ILE A 32 -30.34 -18.20 -0.43
C ILE A 32 -30.55 -16.73 -0.05
N GLU A 33 -31.02 -16.51 1.17
CA GLU A 33 -31.15 -15.19 1.77
C GLU A 33 -29.78 -14.49 1.74
N PRO A 34 -29.68 -13.23 1.27
CA PRO A 34 -28.44 -12.51 1.27
C PRO A 34 -27.94 -12.33 2.71
N SER A 35 -26.74 -12.85 2.98
CA SER A 35 -26.06 -12.76 4.26
C SER A 35 -26.09 -11.33 4.83
N THR A 36 -26.78 -11.15 5.95
CA THR A 36 -26.96 -9.88 6.68
C THR A 36 -25.76 -9.52 7.58
N LYS A 37 -24.55 -9.99 7.26
CA LYS A 37 -23.37 -9.60 8.05
C LYS A 37 -22.95 -8.17 7.68
N GLN A 38 -23.13 -7.22 8.60
CA GLN A 38 -22.60 -5.86 8.45
C GLN A 38 -21.09 -5.90 8.16
N ALA A 39 -20.72 -5.30 7.03
CA ALA A 39 -19.34 -5.27 6.54
C ALA A 39 -18.42 -4.51 7.52
N LYS A 40 -17.38 -5.18 8.03
CA LYS A 40 -16.32 -4.52 8.81
C LYS A 40 -15.51 -3.60 7.88
N ARG A 41 -15.33 -2.34 8.31
CA ARG A 41 -14.73 -1.26 7.51
C ARG A 41 -13.22 -1.45 7.22
N ALA A 42 -12.53 -2.32 7.96
CA ALA A 42 -11.09 -2.58 7.82
C ALA A 42 -10.83 -4.08 7.60
N TRP A 43 -10.13 -4.40 6.52
CA TRP A 43 -9.66 -5.75 6.21
C TRP A 43 -8.60 -6.20 7.22
N ASN A 44 -8.77 -7.39 7.81
CA ASN A 44 -7.74 -7.97 8.67
C ASN A 44 -6.72 -8.81 7.86
N LYS A 45 -5.56 -9.11 8.44
CA LYS A 45 -4.47 -9.85 7.76
C LYS A 45 -4.91 -11.25 7.30
N ALA A 46 -5.77 -11.93 8.05
CA ALA A 46 -6.26 -13.27 7.70
C ALA A 46 -7.21 -13.22 6.49
N GLN A 47 -8.15 -12.26 6.47
CA GLN A 47 -9.07 -12.03 5.36
C GLN A 47 -8.32 -11.69 4.07
N ILE A 48 -7.28 -10.87 4.16
CA ILE A 48 -6.45 -10.50 3.00
C ILE A 48 -5.69 -11.73 2.47
N LYS A 49 -5.13 -12.56 3.37
CA LYS A 49 -4.48 -13.83 2.98
C LYS A 49 -5.47 -14.81 2.34
N GLN A 50 -6.65 -14.96 2.93
CA GLN A 50 -7.70 -15.84 2.42
C GLN A 50 -8.14 -15.39 1.03
N LEU A 51 -8.50 -14.11 0.86
CA LEU A 51 -8.87 -13.54 -0.44
C LEU A 51 -7.79 -13.80 -1.49
N TYR A 52 -6.51 -13.56 -1.15
CA TYR A 52 -5.44 -13.77 -2.11
C TYR A 52 -5.26 -15.25 -2.45
N SER A 53 -5.31 -16.15 -1.46
CA SER A 53 -5.23 -17.60 -1.70
C SER A 53 -6.35 -18.06 -2.63
N SER A 54 -7.60 -17.73 -2.30
CA SER A 54 -8.76 -18.10 -3.11
C SER A 54 -8.67 -17.52 -4.54
N THR A 55 -8.16 -16.30 -4.69
CA THR A 55 -7.93 -15.70 -6.02
C THR A 55 -6.85 -16.45 -6.79
N LYS A 56 -5.74 -16.83 -6.13
CA LYS A 56 -4.65 -17.59 -6.73
C LYS A 56 -5.10 -18.98 -7.17
N ASP A 57 -5.86 -19.67 -6.32
CA ASP A 57 -6.39 -21.00 -6.61
C ASP A 57 -7.35 -20.94 -7.80
N TYR A 58 -8.23 -19.93 -7.83
CA TYR A 58 -9.11 -19.65 -8.96
C TYR A 58 -8.34 -19.37 -10.26
N CYS A 59 -7.31 -18.52 -10.22
CA CYS A 59 -6.44 -18.26 -11.37
C CYS A 59 -5.73 -19.53 -11.86
N THR A 60 -5.30 -20.41 -10.94
CA THR A 60 -4.65 -21.68 -11.28
C THR A 60 -5.62 -22.62 -12.00
N LEU A 61 -6.88 -22.67 -11.54
CA LEU A 61 -7.91 -23.50 -12.14
C LEU A 61 -8.36 -23.00 -13.53
N THR A 62 -8.46 -21.68 -13.70
CA THR A 62 -8.99 -21.06 -14.92
C THR A 62 -7.94 -20.66 -15.95
N GLY A 63 -6.65 -20.67 -15.57
CA GLY A 63 -5.56 -20.16 -16.39
C GLY A 63 -5.54 -18.63 -16.56
N LYS A 64 -6.44 -17.90 -15.87
CA LYS A 64 -6.52 -16.44 -15.95
C LYS A 64 -5.46 -15.78 -15.08
N SER A 65 -4.86 -14.70 -15.56
CA SER A 65 -4.02 -13.82 -14.72
C SER A 65 -4.87 -12.91 -13.84
N PHE A 66 -4.33 -12.49 -12.69
CA PHE A 66 -4.96 -11.55 -11.75
C PHE A 66 -5.43 -10.24 -12.41
N GLU A 67 -4.74 -9.79 -13.46
CA GLU A 67 -5.02 -8.54 -14.18
C GLU A 67 -6.26 -8.64 -15.10
N PHE A 68 -6.66 -9.86 -15.45
CA PHE A 68 -7.76 -10.13 -16.39
C PHE A 68 -9.01 -10.69 -15.69
N LEU A 69 -9.06 -10.67 -14.36
CA LEU A 69 -10.25 -11.06 -13.61
C LEU A 69 -11.37 -10.02 -13.76
N THR A 70 -12.54 -10.51 -14.17
CA THR A 70 -13.79 -9.78 -14.36
C THR A 70 -14.65 -9.81 -13.09
N TYR A 71 -15.74 -9.03 -13.06
CA TYR A 71 -16.66 -9.03 -11.92
C TYR A 71 -17.26 -10.42 -11.63
N GLU A 72 -17.61 -11.19 -12.67
CA GLU A 72 -18.16 -12.55 -12.55
C GLU A 72 -17.17 -13.50 -11.88
N ASP A 73 -15.87 -13.34 -12.15
CA ASP A 73 -14.83 -14.13 -11.50
C ASP A 73 -14.80 -13.83 -9.99
N TYR A 74 -15.01 -12.56 -9.59
CA TYR A 74 -15.10 -12.17 -8.18
C TYR A 74 -16.39 -12.60 -7.49
N VAL A 75 -17.48 -12.85 -8.23
CA VAL A 75 -18.68 -13.48 -7.66
C VAL A 75 -18.32 -14.86 -7.12
N ILE A 76 -17.59 -15.65 -7.91
CA ILE A 76 -17.12 -16.99 -7.51
C ILE A 76 -16.10 -16.89 -6.37
N ILE A 77 -15.09 -16.03 -6.49
CA ILE A 77 -14.03 -15.88 -5.47
C ILE A 77 -14.63 -15.42 -4.13
N SER A 78 -15.63 -14.52 -4.16
CA SER A 78 -16.25 -14.00 -2.94
C SER A 78 -17.01 -15.05 -2.14
N SER A 79 -17.47 -16.14 -2.77
CA SER A 79 -18.18 -17.24 -2.08
C SER A 79 -17.34 -17.90 -0.99
N PHE A 80 -16.02 -17.80 -1.07
CA PHE A 80 -15.07 -18.32 -0.08
C PHE A 80 -14.68 -17.29 0.98
N THR A 81 -15.30 -16.11 1.01
CA THR A 81 -14.95 -14.99 1.89
C THR A 81 -16.20 -14.36 2.53
N ASP A 82 -16.06 -13.73 3.71
CA ASP A 82 -17.13 -12.93 4.30
C ASP A 82 -17.24 -11.51 3.65
N GLN A 83 -16.82 -11.32 2.41
CA GLN A 83 -16.71 -10.01 1.75
C GLN A 83 -17.44 -10.02 0.40
N SER A 84 -17.96 -8.86 -0.02
CA SER A 84 -18.71 -8.79 -1.28
C SER A 84 -17.78 -8.88 -2.51
N PRO A 85 -18.29 -9.33 -3.67
CA PRO A 85 -17.49 -9.40 -4.91
C PRO A 85 -16.79 -8.08 -5.25
N MET A 86 -17.50 -6.96 -5.08
CA MET A 86 -16.97 -5.62 -5.31
C MET A 86 -15.84 -5.26 -4.34
N GLN A 87 -15.97 -5.64 -3.07
CA GLN A 87 -14.93 -5.43 -2.06
C GLN A 87 -13.68 -6.27 -2.37
N CYS A 88 -13.86 -7.54 -2.72
CA CYS A 88 -12.79 -8.46 -3.14
C CYS A 88 -12.05 -7.91 -4.37
N MET A 89 -12.79 -7.49 -5.40
CA MET A 89 -12.24 -6.88 -6.61
C MET A 89 -11.44 -5.62 -6.30
N LYS A 90 -12.03 -4.68 -5.53
CA LYS A 90 -11.35 -3.45 -5.14
C LYS A 90 -10.07 -3.75 -4.35
N LYS A 91 -10.11 -4.75 -3.47
CA LYS A 91 -8.97 -5.13 -2.66
C LYS A 91 -7.87 -5.77 -3.50
N ILE A 92 -8.17 -6.72 -4.39
CA ILE A 92 -7.17 -7.29 -5.29
C ILE A 92 -6.58 -6.23 -6.23
N ARG A 93 -7.38 -5.31 -6.76
CA ARG A 93 -6.87 -4.20 -7.57
C ARG A 93 -5.95 -3.28 -6.77
N GLU A 94 -6.30 -2.95 -5.54
CA GLU A 94 -5.44 -2.19 -4.62
C GLU A 94 -4.12 -2.93 -4.37
N ILE A 95 -4.17 -4.24 -4.13
CA ILE A 95 -3.00 -5.09 -3.92
C ILE A 95 -2.12 -5.12 -5.17
N SER A 96 -2.71 -5.28 -6.35
CA SER A 96 -1.98 -5.30 -7.63
C SER A 96 -1.36 -3.95 -7.96
N ALA A 97 -2.07 -2.84 -7.72
CA ALA A 97 -1.58 -1.48 -8.00
C ALA A 97 -0.50 -1.03 -7.00
N THR A 98 -0.67 -1.34 -5.71
CA THR A 98 0.31 -0.99 -4.68
C THR A 98 1.46 -2.00 -4.60
N GLY A 99 1.29 -3.19 -5.19
CA GLY A 99 2.20 -4.32 -5.07
C GLY A 99 2.34 -4.81 -3.63
N SER A 100 1.33 -4.59 -2.79
CA SER A 100 1.41 -4.84 -1.34
C SER A 100 0.05 -5.16 -0.74
N LEU A 101 -0.12 -6.39 -0.23
CA LEU A 101 -1.17 -6.74 0.73
C LEU A 101 -1.02 -5.84 1.97
N ALA A 102 -1.80 -4.74 2.05
CA ALA A 102 -1.81 -3.72 3.13
C ALA A 102 -0.82 -4.02 4.28
N PRO A 103 0.37 -3.39 4.29
CA PRO A 103 1.48 -3.91 5.07
C PRO A 103 1.16 -3.85 6.56
N GLY A 104 1.25 -5.00 7.23
CA GLY A 104 1.31 -5.04 8.68
C GLY A 104 2.65 -4.50 9.20
N ALA A 105 2.79 -4.50 10.53
CA ALA A 105 4.06 -4.28 11.19
C ALA A 105 5.17 -5.17 10.58
N TRP A 106 6.37 -4.61 10.44
CA TRP A 106 7.56 -5.38 10.05
C TRP A 106 7.87 -6.40 11.13
N SER A 107 8.00 -7.66 10.73
CA SER A 107 8.43 -8.75 11.61
C SER A 107 9.95 -8.80 11.70
N THR A 108 10.47 -9.36 12.80
CA THR A 108 11.91 -9.54 13.00
C THR A 108 12.54 -10.34 11.86
N ALA A 109 11.87 -11.39 11.38
CA ALA A 109 12.33 -12.17 10.24
C ALA A 109 12.41 -11.35 8.93
N GLU A 110 11.46 -10.43 8.71
CA GLU A 110 11.55 -9.50 7.57
C GLU A 110 12.73 -8.55 7.71
N ASP A 111 12.98 -8.03 8.91
CA ASP A 111 14.08 -7.09 9.17
C ASP A 111 15.46 -7.77 9.06
N GLU A 112 15.62 -8.99 9.57
CA GLU A 112 16.83 -9.81 9.46
C GLU A 112 17.16 -10.12 7.99
N LEU A 113 16.14 -10.58 7.24
CA LEU A 113 16.29 -10.85 5.82
C LEU A 113 16.60 -9.56 5.05
N LEU A 114 15.87 -8.48 5.30
CA LEU A 114 16.11 -7.18 4.66
C LEU A 114 17.54 -6.69 4.91
N THR A 115 18.05 -6.84 6.14
CA THR A 115 19.41 -6.47 6.51
C THR A 115 20.44 -7.32 5.77
N THR A 116 20.24 -8.63 5.72
CA THR A 116 21.11 -9.55 4.99
C THR A 116 21.14 -9.21 3.50
N LEU A 117 19.98 -8.92 2.91
CA LEU A 117 19.86 -8.60 1.49
C LEU A 117 20.49 -7.27 1.11
N VAL A 118 20.35 -6.23 1.95
CA VAL A 118 20.98 -4.92 1.70
C VAL A 118 22.49 -5.00 1.84
N ASN A 119 23.00 -5.80 2.78
CA ASN A 119 24.44 -6.04 2.94
C ASN A 119 25.02 -6.98 1.87
N SER A 120 24.17 -7.70 1.13
CA SER A 120 24.58 -8.53 0.00
C SER A 120 24.84 -7.69 -1.28
N LYS A 121 25.26 -8.34 -2.36
CA LYS A 121 25.49 -7.66 -3.66
C LYS A 121 24.20 -7.17 -4.35
N VAL A 122 23.00 -7.39 -3.79
CA VAL A 122 21.73 -6.94 -4.38
C VAL A 122 21.52 -5.44 -4.13
N LYS A 123 21.75 -4.62 -5.17
CA LYS A 123 21.68 -3.16 -5.02
C LYS A 123 20.30 -2.54 -5.30
N LYS A 124 19.38 -3.26 -5.95
CA LYS A 124 18.08 -2.72 -6.36
C LYS A 124 16.97 -3.11 -5.37
N TRP A 125 16.32 -2.11 -4.78
CA TRP A 125 15.23 -2.31 -3.82
C TRP A 125 14.07 -3.17 -4.33
N GLY A 126 13.77 -3.14 -5.63
CA GLY A 126 12.75 -4.01 -6.23
C GLY A 126 13.10 -5.50 -6.13
N GLN A 127 14.37 -5.86 -6.37
CA GLN A 127 14.86 -7.24 -6.24
C GLN A 127 14.88 -7.69 -4.78
N ILE A 128 15.24 -6.78 -3.87
CA ILE A 128 15.17 -7.04 -2.43
C ILE A 128 13.73 -7.37 -2.01
N ALA A 129 12.76 -6.56 -2.44
CA ALA A 129 11.35 -6.79 -2.15
C ALA A 129 10.85 -8.13 -2.71
N GLU A 130 11.24 -8.48 -3.93
CA GLU A 130 10.92 -9.78 -4.53
C GLU A 130 11.45 -10.95 -3.70
N GLN A 131 12.69 -10.86 -3.20
CA GLN A 131 13.26 -11.91 -2.35
C GLN A 131 12.58 -11.99 -0.98
N VAL A 132 12.30 -10.85 -0.34
CA VAL A 132 11.53 -10.83 0.92
C VAL A 132 10.15 -11.47 0.73
N ASN A 133 9.47 -11.11 -0.36
CA ASN A 133 8.16 -11.68 -0.71
C ASN A 133 8.24 -13.17 -1.00
N LYS A 134 9.28 -13.64 -1.68
CA LYS A 134 9.48 -15.06 -1.99
C LYS A 134 9.71 -15.89 -0.73
N VAL A 135 10.59 -15.43 0.16
CA VAL A 135 11.02 -16.19 1.34
C VAL A 135 10.00 -16.13 2.47
N ILE A 136 9.52 -14.92 2.82
CA ILE A 136 8.66 -14.71 3.99
C ILE A 136 7.18 -14.83 3.63
N HIS A 137 6.82 -14.37 2.44
CA HIS A 137 5.43 -14.23 2.03
C HIS A 137 5.03 -15.25 0.95
N SER A 138 5.79 -16.34 0.77
CA SER A 138 5.48 -17.42 -0.18
C SER A 138 5.25 -16.93 -1.63
N GLY A 139 5.98 -15.90 -2.05
CA GLY A 139 5.88 -15.27 -3.37
C GLY A 139 4.79 -14.20 -3.50
N LEU A 140 4.03 -13.95 -2.43
CA LEU A 140 3.01 -12.90 -2.41
C LEU A 140 3.67 -11.52 -2.41
N LYS A 141 3.24 -10.62 -3.31
CA LYS A 141 3.69 -9.23 -3.34
C LYS A 141 3.11 -8.46 -2.15
N ILE A 142 3.73 -8.60 -0.97
CA ILE A 142 3.31 -7.93 0.29
C ILE A 142 4.14 -6.68 0.56
N ARG A 143 5.44 -6.74 0.26
CA ARG A 143 6.36 -5.61 0.38
C ARG A 143 6.73 -5.07 -0.99
N SER A 144 6.76 -3.76 -1.13
CA SER A 144 7.32 -3.08 -2.32
C SER A 144 8.75 -2.60 -2.07
N GLY A 145 9.51 -2.38 -3.15
CA GLY A 145 10.88 -1.86 -3.04
C GLY A 145 10.95 -0.51 -2.31
N LYS A 146 9.94 0.35 -2.49
CA LYS A 146 9.81 1.61 -1.74
C LYS A 146 9.73 1.36 -0.23
N GLN A 147 8.91 0.39 0.20
CA GLN A 147 8.77 0.05 1.61
C GLN A 147 10.05 -0.56 2.19
N CYS A 148 10.73 -1.44 1.44
CA CYS A 148 12.03 -1.98 1.85
C CYS A 148 13.06 -0.85 2.05
N LYS A 149 13.13 0.09 1.11
CA LYS A 149 14.01 1.27 1.21
C LYS A 149 13.68 2.12 2.43
N GLU A 150 12.40 2.45 2.61
CA GLU A 150 11.94 3.26 3.75
C GLU A 150 12.22 2.56 5.08
N ARG A 151 12.02 1.24 5.16
CA ARG A 151 12.31 0.47 6.37
C ARG A 151 13.80 0.49 6.69
N TRP A 152 14.64 0.26 5.69
CA TRP A 152 16.09 0.28 5.86
C TRP A 152 16.58 1.64 6.36
N LEU A 153 16.31 2.70 5.60
CA LEU A 153 16.82 4.04 5.87
C LEU A 153 16.34 4.59 7.22
N ASN A 154 15.11 4.26 7.64
CA ASN A 154 14.55 4.79 8.88
C ASN A 154 14.86 3.92 10.11
N HIS A 155 14.94 2.60 9.95
CA HIS A 155 14.91 1.69 11.11
C HIS A 155 16.07 0.69 11.19
N LEU A 156 16.64 0.25 10.07
CA LEU A 156 17.63 -0.84 10.09
C LEU A 156 19.07 -0.39 9.82
N ASP A 157 19.25 0.73 9.11
CA ASP A 157 20.60 1.22 8.80
C ASP A 157 21.38 1.51 10.09
N PRO A 158 22.52 0.82 10.36
CA PRO A 158 23.31 1.02 11.56
C PRO A 158 23.99 2.40 11.59
N ASN A 159 24.15 3.06 10.42
CA ASN A 159 24.78 4.37 10.34
C ASN A 159 23.84 5.51 10.78
N MET A 160 22.55 5.22 10.95
CA MET A 160 21.56 6.20 11.38
C MET A 160 21.45 6.25 12.90
N LYS A 161 21.71 7.42 13.49
CA LYS A 161 21.53 7.68 14.91
C LYS A 161 20.04 7.73 15.27
N ARG A 162 19.68 7.00 16.33
CA ARG A 162 18.31 6.93 16.88
C ARG A 162 18.23 7.41 18.31
N ASP A 163 19.36 7.83 18.88
CA ASP A 163 19.45 8.38 20.23
C ASP A 163 18.78 9.74 20.34
N LYS A 164 18.60 10.19 21.58
CA LYS A 164 18.08 11.54 21.88
C LYS A 164 18.90 12.60 21.15
N TRP A 165 18.20 13.64 20.71
CA TRP A 165 18.83 14.81 20.10
C TRP A 165 19.61 15.58 21.17
N SER A 166 20.88 15.84 20.89
CA SER A 166 21.71 16.74 21.69
C SER A 166 21.44 18.21 21.30
N GLU A 167 21.72 19.13 22.22
CA GLU A 167 21.55 20.56 21.96
C GLU A 167 22.49 21.07 20.87
N SER A 168 23.68 20.47 20.74
CA SER A 168 24.62 20.78 19.65
C SER A 168 24.10 20.29 18.29
N GLU A 169 23.49 19.11 18.22
CA GLU A 169 22.79 18.63 17.01
C GLU A 169 21.61 19.55 16.66
N ASP A 170 20.82 19.96 17.65
CA ASP A 170 19.68 20.87 17.43
C ASP A 170 20.14 22.22 16.86
N LEU A 171 21.18 22.80 17.44
CA LEU A 171 21.76 24.05 16.95
C LEU A 171 22.25 23.89 15.51
N HIS A 172 22.96 22.80 15.21
CA HIS A 172 23.47 22.54 13.87
C HIS A 172 22.33 22.39 12.85
N VAL A 173 21.29 21.62 13.19
CA VAL A 173 20.08 21.47 12.36
C VAL A 173 19.40 22.81 12.11
N LEU A 174 19.24 23.65 13.14
CA LEU A 174 18.58 24.95 13.00
C LEU A 174 19.38 25.91 12.11
N LYS A 175 20.72 25.90 12.21
CA LYS A 175 21.60 26.69 11.32
C LYS A 175 21.50 26.24 9.86
N LEU A 176 21.48 24.92 9.63
CA LEU A 176 21.26 24.36 8.29
C LEU A 176 19.86 24.69 7.76
N TYR A 177 18.84 24.63 8.62
CA TYR A 177 17.48 25.02 8.26
C TYR A 177 17.37 26.51 7.89
N LYS A 178 18.06 27.40 8.62
CA LYS A 178 18.11 28.83 8.30
C LYS A 178 18.71 29.10 6.92
N SER A 179 19.80 28.40 6.58
CA SER A 179 20.52 28.60 5.31
C SER A 179 19.87 27.91 4.11
N LEU A 180 19.36 26.69 4.28
CA LEU A 180 18.86 25.86 3.18
C LEU A 180 17.32 25.81 3.09
N GLY A 181 16.61 26.21 4.14
CA GLY A 181 15.15 26.12 4.22
C GLY A 181 14.66 24.66 4.27
N ASN A 182 13.55 24.37 3.59
CA ASN A 182 12.88 23.06 3.64
C ASN A 182 13.57 21.96 2.80
N LYS A 183 14.88 22.08 2.51
CA LYS A 183 15.65 21.10 1.73
C LYS A 183 16.13 19.94 2.61
N TRP A 184 15.19 19.19 3.19
CA TRP A 184 15.47 18.16 4.20
C TRP A 184 16.43 17.07 3.74
N SER A 185 16.33 16.63 2.48
CA SER A 185 17.24 15.62 1.93
C SER A 185 18.68 16.13 1.82
N GLU A 186 18.88 17.44 1.60
CA GLU A 186 20.20 18.06 1.54
C GLU A 186 20.79 18.23 2.94
N ILE A 187 19.96 18.73 3.88
CA ILE A 187 20.32 18.83 5.30
C ILE A 187 20.69 17.45 5.87
N SER A 188 19.92 16.41 5.54
CA SER A 188 20.20 15.03 5.96
C SER A 188 21.54 14.51 5.43
N LYS A 189 21.93 14.86 4.19
CA LYS A 189 23.24 14.50 3.65
C LYS A 189 24.39 15.19 4.36
N ILE A 190 24.21 16.46 4.76
CA ILE A 190 25.23 17.22 5.50
C ILE A 190 25.42 16.63 6.91
N ILE A 191 24.31 16.29 7.59
CA ILE A 191 24.35 15.69 8.92
C ILE A 191 24.85 14.24 8.88
N GLY A 192 24.54 13.50 7.81
CA GLY A 192 25.04 12.15 7.51
C GLY A 192 24.43 11.02 8.34
N ASN A 193 24.03 11.28 9.58
CA ASN A 193 23.59 10.26 10.54
C ASN A 193 22.13 10.41 11.01
N ARG A 194 21.35 11.33 10.42
CA ARG A 194 19.91 11.52 10.71
C ARG A 194 19.12 11.54 9.41
N THR A 195 17.93 10.94 9.41
CA THR A 195 17.05 10.93 8.23
C THR A 195 16.35 12.27 8.02
N ASP A 196 16.04 12.60 6.78
CA ASP A 196 15.29 13.81 6.39
C ASP A 196 13.97 13.97 7.16
N SER A 197 13.25 12.87 7.38
CA SER A 197 12.04 12.82 8.18
C SER A 197 12.30 13.16 9.65
N SER A 198 13.35 12.59 10.25
CA SER A 198 13.72 12.86 11.65
C SER A 198 14.09 14.34 11.86
N ILE A 199 14.84 14.92 10.92
CA ILE A 199 15.26 16.33 10.94
C ILE A 199 14.05 17.26 10.82
N LYS A 200 13.18 17.03 9.83
CA LYS A 200 11.94 17.80 9.65
C LYS A 200 11.08 17.79 10.91
N ASN A 201 10.91 16.60 11.50
CA ASN A 201 10.13 16.44 12.72
C ASN A 201 10.78 17.15 13.92
N ARG A 202 12.11 17.10 14.02
CA ARG A 202 12.85 17.79 15.09
C ARG A 202 12.71 19.31 14.99
N VAL A 203 12.95 19.89 13.81
CA VAL A 203 12.76 21.34 13.58
C VAL A 203 11.34 21.76 13.90
N LYS A 204 10.33 21.01 13.43
CA LYS A 204 8.93 21.30 13.74
C LYS A 204 8.65 21.28 15.25
N SER A 205 9.21 20.30 15.97
CA SER A 205 9.08 20.18 17.42
C SER A 205 9.73 21.37 18.14
N LEU A 206 10.95 21.76 17.74
CA LEU A 206 11.67 22.91 18.31
C LEU A 206 10.92 24.23 18.08
N MET A 207 10.43 24.44 16.86
CA MET A 207 9.66 25.62 16.49
C MET A 207 8.34 25.70 17.29
N ASN A 208 7.63 24.58 17.44
CA ASN A 208 6.38 24.55 18.19
C ASN A 208 6.57 24.79 19.69
N LYS A 209 7.61 24.19 20.30
CA LYS A 209 7.94 24.40 21.71
C LYS A 209 8.18 25.89 21.99
N GLN A 210 8.93 26.55 21.12
CA GLN A 210 9.26 27.96 21.28
C GLN A 210 8.08 28.90 21.02
N LYS A 211 7.17 28.56 20.10
CA LYS A 211 5.93 29.33 19.91
C LYS A 211 5.06 29.32 21.16
N GLN A 212 5.01 28.19 21.87
CA GLN A 212 4.27 28.07 23.12
C GLN A 212 4.92 28.89 24.25
N GLU A 213 6.26 28.87 24.34
CA GLU A 213 7.00 29.62 25.36
C GLU A 213 6.94 31.15 25.14
N LEU A 214 6.99 31.61 23.89
CA LEU A 214 7.21 33.02 23.57
C LEU A 214 5.94 33.81 23.21
N LYS A 215 4.74 33.18 23.12
CA LYS A 215 3.49 33.80 22.61
C LYS A 215 3.72 34.71 21.39
N PHE A 216 4.61 34.25 20.51
CA PHE A 216 5.27 35.12 19.52
C PHE A 216 4.37 35.34 18.30
N ASN A 217 4.22 36.61 17.87
CA ASN A 217 3.37 37.02 16.75
C ASN A 217 4.17 37.73 15.63
N GLU A 218 5.47 37.45 15.52
CA GLU A 218 6.37 38.11 14.55
C GLU A 218 6.83 37.18 13.40
N ASN A 219 7.61 37.76 12.49
CA ASN A 219 8.13 37.12 11.28
C ASN A 219 8.97 35.85 11.59
N LYS A 220 8.87 34.86 10.70
CA LYS A 220 9.47 33.52 10.83
C LYS A 220 11.00 33.55 10.96
N ASP A 221 11.68 34.48 10.28
CA ASP A 221 13.15 34.55 10.29
C ASP A 221 13.67 35.11 11.62
N THR A 222 13.07 36.20 12.12
CA THR A 222 13.38 36.76 13.44
C THR A 222 13.13 35.73 14.55
N PHE A 223 12.05 34.96 14.42
CA PHE A 223 11.73 33.87 15.34
C PHE A 223 12.81 32.77 15.31
N LEU A 224 13.26 32.33 14.14
CA LEU A 224 14.30 31.30 14.02
C LEU A 224 15.63 31.76 14.66
N ASP A 225 15.98 33.04 14.49
CA ASP A 225 17.20 33.63 15.06
C ASP A 225 17.18 33.67 16.58
N SER A 226 16.04 34.02 17.17
CA SER A 226 15.89 33.99 18.63
C SER A 226 16.08 32.57 19.20
N ILE A 227 15.64 31.54 18.47
CA ILE A 227 15.84 30.15 18.88
C ILE A 227 17.31 29.78 18.80
N ILE A 228 17.98 30.08 17.68
CA ILE A 228 19.40 29.78 17.47
C ILE A 228 20.25 30.42 18.57
N ASN A 229 20.03 31.71 18.86
CA ASN A 229 20.78 32.43 19.90
C ASN A 229 20.57 31.83 21.30
N LYS A 230 19.36 31.37 21.62
CA LYS A 230 19.08 30.68 22.90
C LYS A 230 19.93 29.40 23.01
N PHE A 231 19.96 28.58 21.97
CA PHE A 231 20.77 27.35 21.98
C PHE A 231 22.27 27.63 22.05
N GLU A 232 22.76 28.67 21.37
CA GLU A 232 24.16 29.10 21.50
C GLU A 232 24.50 29.52 22.94
N SER A 233 23.59 30.25 23.61
CA SER A 233 23.80 30.66 24.99
C SER A 233 23.83 29.49 25.98
N THR A 234 23.06 28.42 25.72
CA THR A 234 23.07 27.21 26.57
C THR A 234 24.36 26.42 26.41
N LEU A 235 24.90 26.33 25.18
CA LEU A 235 26.12 25.57 24.88
C LEU A 235 27.41 26.28 25.32
N THR A 236 27.35 27.57 25.64
CA THR A 236 28.50 28.36 26.09
C THR A 236 28.64 28.37 27.62
N LYS A 237 27.66 27.80 28.35
CA LYS A 237 27.69 27.63 29.81
C LYS A 237 28.09 26.22 30.20
#